data_AF-A0A956CPW3-F1
#
_entry.id   AF-A0A956CPW3-F1
#
_cell.length_a   1.000
_cell.length_b   1.000
_cell.length_c   1.000
_cell.angle_alpha   90.00
_cell.angle_beta   90.00
_cell.angle_gamma   90.00
#
_symmetry.space_group_name_H-M   'P 1'
#
loop_
_entity.id
_entity.type
_entity.pdbx_description
1 polymer ?
#
loop_
_entity_poly.entity_id
_entity_poly.type
_entity_poly.pdbx_seq_one_letter_code
_entity_poly.pdbx_strand_id
1 'polypeptide(L)'
;MKSTMLEATGAREARRQLVELLRTESSALRLVVLFAMGVGLAALATPVAVQALVSSVAFAGLLQPVLVVGLLLLMCLSVGALLRLAQAWVAEIIQRRLFARVAAHIAASVGRRPSDGARAPKDVAEYLPEKVNRLFETFTLQKATAAWFLGGVEAVLTVGVGCLVLAFYHPALLAFDIVLLAGLYFVVFGMGRNGTRTAIDESHSKYDFVAWVQARARQVAINSGAVRPASRDVRLEALADEYLQMRSAHYRVVLRQIGA
;
A
#
# COMPACT_ATOMS: atom_id res chain seq x y z
N MET A 1 -7.57 16.82 25.35
CA MET A 1 -7.62 15.47 25.97
C MET A 1 -8.78 14.59 25.45
N LYS A 2 -9.92 15.15 25.02
CA LYS A 2 -11.03 14.40 24.41
C LYS A 2 -10.81 14.02 22.93
N SER A 3 -10.07 14.81 22.15
CA SER A 3 -9.76 14.55 20.74
C SER A 3 -8.83 13.34 20.53
N THR A 4 -7.80 13.19 21.36
CA THR A 4 -6.85 12.06 21.32
C THR A 4 -7.48 10.71 21.69
N MET A 5 -8.58 10.70 22.45
CA MET A 5 -9.31 9.47 22.80
C MET A 5 -10.24 8.99 21.67
N LEU A 6 -10.80 9.90 20.86
CA LEU A 6 -11.66 9.56 19.72
C LEU A 6 -10.88 9.01 18.52
N GLU A 7 -9.66 9.52 18.27
CA GLU A 7 -8.76 8.97 17.25
C GLU A 7 -8.30 7.55 17.62
N ALA A 8 -8.04 7.28 18.91
CA ALA A 8 -7.57 5.98 19.38
C ALA A 8 -8.64 4.89 19.31
N THR A 9 -9.93 5.21 19.49
CA THR A 9 -11.05 4.27 19.35
C THR A 9 -11.36 3.98 17.89
N GLY A 10 -11.38 4.99 17.02
CA GLY A 10 -11.59 4.81 15.58
C GLY A 10 -10.51 3.93 14.92
N ALA A 11 -9.24 4.12 15.31
CA ALA A 11 -8.12 3.30 14.82
C ALA A 11 -8.22 1.83 15.27
N ARG A 12 -8.71 1.56 16.50
CA ARG A 12 -8.90 0.20 17.02
C ARG A 12 -10.04 -0.52 16.30
N GLU A 13 -11.12 0.20 16.02
CA GLU A 13 -12.30 -0.36 15.36
C GLU A 13 -12.04 -0.63 13.87
N ALA A 14 -11.35 0.29 13.18
CA ALA A 14 -10.87 0.09 11.82
C ALA A 14 -9.89 -1.10 11.72
N ARG A 15 -8.97 -1.23 12.69
CA ARG A 15 -8.07 -2.39 12.77
C ARG A 15 -8.83 -3.69 13.00
N ARG A 16 -9.88 -3.68 13.82
CA ARG A 16 -10.69 -4.87 14.11
C ARG A 16 -11.50 -5.31 12.89
N GLN A 17 -12.11 -4.38 12.15
CA GLN A 17 -12.81 -4.65 10.90
C GLN A 17 -11.87 -5.13 9.79
N LEU A 18 -10.67 -4.54 9.67
CA LEU A 18 -9.62 -5.04 8.77
C LEU A 18 -9.18 -6.45 9.14
N VAL A 19 -8.97 -6.75 10.42
CA VAL A 19 -8.60 -8.08 10.90
C VAL A 19 -9.70 -9.09 10.61
N GLU A 20 -10.97 -8.73 10.78
CA GLU A 20 -12.11 -9.61 10.53
C GLU A 20 -12.25 -9.93 9.03
N LEU A 21 -12.12 -8.93 8.15
CA LEU A 21 -12.08 -9.11 6.70
C LEU A 21 -10.85 -9.92 6.23
N LEU A 22 -9.67 -9.68 6.82
CA LEU A 22 -8.46 -10.47 6.53
C LEU A 22 -8.61 -11.91 7.00
N ARG A 23 -9.31 -12.16 8.12
CA ARG A 23 -9.50 -13.51 8.67
C ARG A 23 -10.36 -14.38 7.76
N THR A 24 -11.37 -13.78 7.10
CA THR A 24 -12.24 -14.45 6.13
C THR A 24 -11.48 -14.92 4.87
N GLU A 25 -10.36 -14.31 4.50
CA GLU A 25 -9.50 -14.70 3.36
C GLU A 25 -8.08 -15.11 3.79
N SER A 26 -7.92 -15.58 5.04
CA SER A 26 -6.62 -15.91 5.65
C SER A 26 -5.83 -17.03 4.96
N SER A 27 -6.51 -17.90 4.22
CA SER A 27 -5.87 -18.95 3.40
C SER A 27 -5.18 -18.36 2.16
N ALA A 28 -5.80 -17.35 1.55
CA ALA A 28 -5.25 -16.65 0.40
C ALA A 28 -4.06 -15.76 0.79
N LEU A 29 -4.15 -15.08 1.95
CA LEU A 29 -3.05 -14.30 2.52
C LEU A 29 -1.84 -15.16 2.88
N ARG A 30 -2.05 -16.35 3.46
CA ARG A 30 -0.94 -17.29 3.73
C ARG A 30 -0.21 -17.71 2.46
N LEU A 31 -0.94 -17.95 1.37
CA LEU A 31 -0.35 -18.31 0.09
C LEU A 31 0.49 -17.15 -0.48
N VAL A 32 -0.03 -15.92 -0.44
CA VAL A 32 0.71 -14.72 -0.86
C VAL A 32 1.98 -14.50 -0.02
N VAL A 33 1.91 -14.71 1.30
CA VAL A 33 3.09 -14.62 2.19
C VAL A 33 4.11 -15.70 1.86
N LEU A 34 3.69 -16.94 1.59
CA LEU A 34 4.59 -18.03 1.20
C LEU A 34 5.32 -17.71 -0.11
N PHE A 35 4.59 -17.23 -1.12
CA PHE A 35 5.20 -16.78 -2.38
C PHE A 35 6.14 -15.59 -2.16
N ALA A 36 5.77 -14.63 -1.32
CA ALA A 36 6.60 -13.47 -1.01
C ALA A 36 7.93 -13.86 -0.34
N MET A 37 7.92 -14.84 0.56
CA MET A 37 9.15 -15.40 1.12
C MET A 37 10.01 -16.08 0.05
N GLY A 38 9.41 -16.84 -0.86
CA GLY A 38 10.13 -17.47 -1.98
C GLY A 38 10.76 -16.45 -2.93
N VAL A 39 10.05 -15.37 -3.25
CA VAL A 39 10.58 -14.26 -4.06
C VAL A 39 11.69 -13.52 -3.33
N GLY A 40 11.54 -13.26 -2.03
CA GLY A 40 12.57 -12.62 -1.21
C GLY A 40 13.86 -13.46 -1.13
N LEU A 41 13.73 -14.78 -0.99
CA LEU A 41 14.86 -15.71 -1.06
C LEU A 41 15.52 -15.71 -2.45
N ALA A 42 14.73 -15.71 -3.52
CA ALA A 42 15.27 -15.63 -4.88
C ALA A 42 16.00 -14.30 -5.14
N ALA A 43 15.54 -13.20 -4.53
CA ALA A 43 16.19 -11.89 -4.66
C ALA A 43 17.60 -11.86 -4.05
N LEU A 44 17.87 -12.70 -3.05
CA LEU A 44 19.21 -12.86 -2.46
C LEU A 44 20.22 -13.47 -3.44
N ALA A 45 19.77 -14.14 -4.50
CA ALA A 45 20.68 -14.70 -5.50
C ALA A 45 21.56 -13.62 -6.15
N THR A 46 21.00 -12.43 -6.39
CA THR A 46 21.70 -11.32 -7.03
C THR A 46 22.90 -10.81 -6.21
N PRO A 47 22.75 -10.33 -4.96
CA PRO A 47 23.88 -9.86 -4.17
C PRO A 47 24.91 -10.96 -3.91
N VAL A 48 24.46 -12.21 -3.67
CA VAL A 48 25.36 -13.35 -3.44
C VAL A 48 26.19 -13.67 -4.69
N ALA A 49 25.56 -13.71 -5.87
CA ALA A 49 26.26 -13.99 -7.11
C ALA A 49 27.22 -12.86 -7.50
N VAL A 50 26.81 -11.60 -7.33
CA VAL A 50 27.70 -10.44 -7.53
C VAL A 50 28.94 -10.56 -6.64
N GLN A 51 28.76 -10.89 -5.36
CA GLN A 51 29.90 -11.07 -4.48
C GLN A 51 30.80 -12.24 -4.89
N ALA A 52 30.20 -13.39 -5.23
CA ALA A 52 30.93 -14.57 -5.67
C ALA A 52 31.73 -14.29 -6.95
N LEU A 53 31.18 -13.49 -7.87
CA LEU A 53 31.86 -13.03 -9.07
C LEU A 53 33.04 -12.12 -8.75
N VAL A 54 32.84 -11.11 -7.91
CA VAL A 54 33.92 -10.18 -7.50
C VAL A 54 35.07 -10.96 -6.85
N SER A 55 34.77 -11.88 -5.93
CA SER A 55 35.76 -12.76 -5.30
C SER A 55 36.51 -13.61 -6.33
N SER A 56 35.78 -14.29 -7.21
CA SER A 56 36.39 -15.20 -8.18
C SER A 56 37.28 -14.47 -9.19
N VAL A 57 36.86 -13.30 -9.66
CA VAL A 57 37.64 -12.49 -10.60
C VAL A 57 38.85 -11.86 -9.92
N ALA A 58 38.69 -11.32 -8.71
CA ALA A 58 39.77 -10.66 -7.98
C ALA A 58 40.88 -11.62 -7.53
N PHE A 59 40.54 -12.87 -7.16
CA PHE A 59 41.50 -13.83 -6.60
C PHE A 59 42.01 -14.86 -7.61
N ALA A 60 41.19 -15.33 -8.55
CA ALA A 60 41.57 -16.45 -9.42
C ALA A 60 41.86 -16.04 -10.87
N GLY A 61 41.28 -14.95 -11.38
CA GLY A 61 41.42 -14.54 -12.78
C GLY A 61 40.94 -15.59 -13.81
N LEU A 62 40.25 -16.65 -13.36
CA LEU A 62 39.77 -17.75 -14.19
C LEU A 62 38.38 -17.43 -14.76
N LEU A 63 38.17 -17.76 -16.04
CA LEU A 63 36.86 -17.61 -16.71
C LEU A 63 35.82 -18.64 -16.23
N GLN A 64 36.27 -19.80 -15.74
CA GLN A 64 35.38 -20.92 -15.38
C GLN A 64 34.43 -20.58 -14.23
N PRO A 65 34.85 -19.99 -13.09
CA PRO A 65 33.94 -19.56 -12.03
C PRO A 65 32.92 -18.52 -12.48
N VAL A 66 33.32 -17.59 -13.37
CA VAL A 66 32.44 -16.54 -13.89
C VAL A 66 31.28 -17.14 -14.68
N LEU A 67 31.57 -18.11 -15.56
CA LEU A 67 30.54 -18.80 -16.34
C LEU A 67 29.61 -19.64 -15.45
N VAL A 68 30.16 -20.35 -14.46
CA VAL A 68 29.35 -21.19 -13.55
C VAL A 68 28.43 -20.34 -12.67
N VAL A 69 28.97 -19.30 -12.01
CA VAL A 69 28.17 -18.40 -11.16
C VAL A 69 27.16 -17.62 -12.00
N GLY A 70 27.54 -17.17 -13.21
CA GLY A 70 26.64 -16.48 -14.13
C GLY A 70 25.46 -17.35 -14.57
N LEU A 71 25.72 -18.62 -14.92
CA LEU A 71 24.66 -19.56 -15.30
C LEU A 71 23.74 -19.88 -14.12
N LEU A 72 24.31 -20.09 -12.93
CA LEU A 72 23.55 -20.37 -11.71
C LEU A 72 22.69 -19.18 -11.30
N LEU A 73 23.23 -17.95 -11.39
CA LEU A 73 22.47 -16.72 -11.19
C LEU A 73 21.32 -16.61 -12.19
N LEU A 74 21.55 -16.87 -13.48
CA LEU A 74 20.52 -16.83 -14.50
C LEU A 74 19.39 -17.83 -14.22
N MET A 75 19.73 -19.03 -13.75
CA MET A 75 18.76 -20.03 -13.31
C MET A 75 17.95 -19.55 -12.11
N CYS A 76 18.61 -19.02 -11.06
CA CYS A 76 17.94 -18.48 -9.88
C CYS A 76 17.02 -17.30 -10.21
N LEU A 77 17.45 -16.38 -11.07
CA LEU A 77 16.65 -15.24 -11.52
C LEU A 77 15.44 -15.69 -12.34
N SER A 78 15.62 -16.72 -13.19
CA SER A 78 14.52 -17.29 -13.97
C SER A 78 13.45 -17.91 -13.05
N VAL A 79 13.86 -18.69 -12.04
CA VAL A 79 12.96 -19.22 -11.02
C VAL A 79 12.30 -18.10 -10.23
N GLY A 80 13.06 -17.08 -9.84
CA GLY A 80 12.54 -15.89 -9.15
C GLY A 80 11.48 -15.15 -9.98
N ALA A 81 11.69 -15.01 -11.28
CA ALA A 81 10.73 -14.41 -12.20
C ALA A 81 9.44 -15.23 -12.32
N LEU A 82 9.54 -16.56 -12.42
CA LEU A 82 8.38 -17.45 -12.41
C LEU A 82 7.60 -17.35 -11.09
N LEU A 83 8.28 -17.30 -9.94
CA LEU A 83 7.64 -17.13 -8.63
C LEU A 83 6.92 -15.77 -8.53
N ARG A 84 7.54 -14.69 -9.02
CA ARG A 84 6.91 -13.36 -9.08
C ARG A 84 5.65 -13.38 -9.96
N LEU A 85 5.70 -14.07 -11.11
CA LEU A 85 4.56 -14.22 -11.99
C LEU A 85 3.43 -15.01 -11.32
N ALA A 86 3.74 -16.17 -10.73
CA ALA A 86 2.77 -16.98 -10.01
C ALA A 86 2.10 -16.20 -8.86
N GLN A 87 2.90 -15.41 -8.11
CA GLN A 87 2.38 -14.55 -7.05
C GLN A 87 1.43 -13.47 -7.59
N ALA A 88 1.78 -12.82 -8.71
CA ALA A 88 0.94 -11.82 -9.35
C ALA A 88 -0.39 -12.43 -9.83
N TRP A 89 -0.35 -13.64 -10.38
CA TRP A 89 -1.54 -14.38 -10.79
C TRP A 89 -2.44 -14.72 -9.59
N VAL A 90 -1.87 -15.21 -8.50
CA VAL A 90 -2.64 -15.49 -7.27
C VAL A 90 -3.30 -14.21 -6.73
N ALA A 91 -2.56 -13.10 -6.70
CA ALA A 91 -3.09 -11.81 -6.26
C ALA A 91 -4.28 -11.35 -7.13
N GLU A 92 -4.17 -11.51 -8.46
CA GLU A 92 -5.24 -11.20 -9.42
C GLU A 92 -6.49 -12.07 -9.18
N ILE A 93 -6.33 -13.37 -8.95
CA ILE A 93 -7.46 -14.27 -8.62
C ILE A 93 -8.19 -13.79 -7.36
N ILE A 94 -7.44 -13.41 -6.32
CA ILE A 94 -8.01 -12.94 -5.05
C ILE A 94 -8.81 -11.64 -5.26
N GLN A 95 -8.23 -10.69 -6.01
CA GLN A 95 -8.89 -9.42 -6.34
C GLN A 95 -10.20 -9.64 -7.10
N ARG A 96 -10.19 -10.50 -8.12
CA ARG A 96 -11.40 -10.85 -8.90
C ARG A 96 -12.48 -11.48 -8.02
N ARG A 97 -12.11 -12.42 -7.14
CA ARG A 97 -13.05 -13.11 -6.25
C ARG A 97 -13.69 -12.15 -5.25
N LEU A 98 -12.88 -11.29 -4.63
CA LEU A 98 -13.37 -10.32 -3.65
C LEU A 98 -14.26 -9.26 -4.32
N PHE A 99 -13.90 -8.79 -5.53
CA PHE A 99 -14.75 -7.91 -6.33
C PHE A 99 -16.10 -8.56 -6.63
N ALA A 100 -16.13 -9.80 -7.13
CA ALA A 100 -17.37 -10.50 -7.46
C ALA A 100 -18.28 -10.70 -6.23
N ARG A 101 -17.72 -11.10 -5.08
CA ARG A 101 -18.50 -11.25 -3.83
C ARG A 101 -19.15 -9.93 -3.40
N VAL A 102 -18.39 -8.84 -3.47
CA VAL A 102 -18.89 -7.55 -2.98
C VAL A 102 -19.83 -6.90 -3.98
N ALA A 103 -19.56 -7.03 -5.28
CA ALA A 103 -20.51 -6.63 -6.33
C ALA A 103 -21.86 -7.36 -6.13
N ALA A 104 -21.85 -8.66 -5.84
CA ALA A 104 -23.06 -9.41 -5.52
C ALA A 104 -23.76 -8.92 -4.24
N HIS A 105 -22.99 -8.59 -3.19
CA HIS A 105 -23.55 -8.03 -1.94
C HIS A 105 -24.20 -6.66 -2.16
N ILE A 106 -23.54 -5.77 -2.92
CA ILE A 106 -24.08 -4.46 -3.27
C ILE A 106 -25.33 -4.63 -4.15
N ALA A 107 -25.29 -5.48 -5.18
CA ALA A 107 -26.44 -5.76 -6.02
C ALA A 107 -27.63 -6.28 -5.21
N ALA A 108 -27.40 -7.18 -4.26
CA ALA A 108 -28.43 -7.68 -3.34
C ALA A 108 -28.97 -6.60 -2.38
N SER A 109 -28.12 -5.63 -1.98
CA SER A 109 -28.55 -4.51 -1.14
C SER A 109 -29.36 -3.45 -1.90
N VAL A 110 -29.01 -3.18 -3.16
CA VAL A 110 -29.74 -2.24 -4.04
C VAL A 110 -31.08 -2.84 -4.47
N GLY A 111 -31.14 -4.15 -4.67
CA GLY A 111 -32.37 -4.87 -5.04
C GLY A 111 -33.42 -4.94 -3.92
N ARG A 112 -33.04 -4.70 -2.66
CA ARG A 112 -33.98 -4.58 -1.52
C ARG A 112 -34.42 -3.13 -1.36
N ARG A 113 -35.16 -2.59 -2.33
CA ARG A 113 -36.05 -1.46 -1.99
C ARG A 113 -37.16 -2.01 -1.10
N PRO A 114 -37.42 -1.44 0.09
CA PRO A 114 -38.60 -1.81 0.86
C PRO A 114 -39.82 -1.49 0.00
N SER A 115 -40.57 -2.53 -0.37
CA SER A 115 -41.82 -2.45 -1.13
C SER A 115 -42.95 -1.81 -0.32
N ASP A 116 -42.75 -1.61 0.98
CA ASP A 116 -43.75 -1.03 1.87
C ASP A 116 -43.39 0.43 2.16
N GLY A 117 -44.38 1.31 2.03
CA GLY A 117 -44.31 2.77 2.20
C GLY A 117 -43.88 3.27 3.59
N ALA A 118 -43.14 2.48 4.37
CA ALA A 118 -42.40 2.94 5.52
C ALA A 118 -41.14 3.69 5.06
N ARG A 119 -41.03 4.96 5.46
CA ARG A 119 -39.84 5.80 5.35
C ARG A 119 -38.59 4.94 5.58
N ALA A 120 -37.82 4.67 4.52
CA ALA A 120 -36.53 4.01 4.66
C ALA A 120 -35.71 4.82 5.67
N PRO A 121 -35.11 4.20 6.70
CA PRO A 121 -34.20 4.89 7.59
C PRO A 121 -33.14 5.60 6.74
N LYS A 122 -32.99 6.93 6.91
CA LYS A 122 -32.07 7.80 6.14
C LYS A 122 -30.66 7.19 5.99
N ASP A 123 -30.30 6.46 7.02
CA ASP A 123 -29.21 5.51 7.21
C ASP A 123 -28.87 4.68 5.96
N VAL A 124 -29.79 3.90 5.39
CA VAL A 124 -29.43 2.86 4.39
C VAL A 124 -28.91 3.45 3.07
N ALA A 125 -29.43 4.60 2.66
CA ALA A 125 -29.02 5.29 1.42
C ALA A 125 -27.72 6.10 1.58
N GLU A 126 -27.40 6.53 2.81
CA GLU A 126 -26.18 7.26 3.13
C GLU A 126 -24.99 6.32 3.31
N TYR A 127 -25.21 5.14 3.90
CA TYR A 127 -24.15 4.16 4.15
C TYR A 127 -23.67 3.41 2.91
N LEU A 128 -24.46 3.31 1.84
CA LEU A 128 -24.09 2.46 0.70
C LEU A 128 -22.93 3.03 -0.14
N PRO A 129 -22.95 4.30 -0.57
CA PRO A 129 -21.83 4.89 -1.32
C PRO A 129 -20.53 4.96 -0.50
N GLU A 130 -20.64 5.23 0.81
CA GLU A 130 -19.49 5.26 1.71
C GLU A 130 -18.87 3.86 1.89
N LYS A 131 -19.69 2.81 2.07
CA LYS A 131 -19.23 1.42 2.13
C LYS A 131 -18.51 1.00 0.84
N VAL A 132 -19.01 1.42 -0.31
CA VAL A 132 -18.34 1.17 -1.60
C VAL A 132 -17.01 1.91 -1.71
N ASN A 133 -16.94 3.17 -1.27
CA ASN A 133 -15.70 3.95 -1.30
C ASN A 133 -14.63 3.34 -0.38
N ARG A 134 -15.00 2.97 0.86
CA ARG A 134 -14.12 2.28 1.81
C ARG A 134 -13.67 0.90 1.30
N LEU A 135 -14.52 0.20 0.55
CA LEU A 135 -14.15 -1.06 -0.09
C LEU A 135 -13.04 -0.85 -1.12
N PHE A 136 -13.20 0.11 -2.04
CA PHE A 136 -12.16 0.43 -3.03
C PHE A 136 -10.83 0.81 -2.36
N GLU A 137 -10.89 1.55 -1.26
CA GLU A 137 -9.67 1.84 -0.49
C GLU A 137 -9.07 0.63 0.19
N THR A 138 -9.88 -0.32 0.66
CA THR A 138 -9.37 -1.58 1.23
C THR A 138 -8.62 -2.40 0.19
N PHE A 139 -9.11 -2.45 -1.06
CA PHE A 139 -8.40 -3.10 -2.16
C PHE A 139 -7.07 -2.42 -2.49
N THR A 140 -7.07 -1.09 -2.59
CA THR A 140 -5.85 -0.32 -2.85
C THR A 140 -4.86 -0.48 -1.70
N LEU A 141 -5.33 -0.44 -0.44
CA LEU A 141 -4.51 -0.65 0.75
C LEU A 141 -3.92 -2.05 0.80
N GLN A 142 -4.69 -3.09 0.46
CA GLN A 142 -4.18 -4.47 0.37
C GLN A 142 -3.08 -4.59 -0.69
N LYS A 143 -3.28 -4.02 -1.88
CA LYS A 143 -2.28 -4.03 -2.96
C LYS A 143 -1.00 -3.30 -2.56
N ALA A 144 -1.14 -2.12 -1.96
CA ALA A 144 -0.02 -1.35 -1.45
C ALA A 144 0.70 -2.12 -0.34
N THR A 145 -0.01 -2.64 0.66
CA THR A 145 0.58 -3.38 1.79
C THR A 145 1.33 -4.62 1.31
N ALA A 146 0.78 -5.37 0.36
CA ALA A 146 1.46 -6.53 -0.22
C ALA A 146 2.74 -6.13 -0.98
N ALA A 147 2.70 -5.06 -1.76
CA ALA A 147 3.86 -4.54 -2.47
C ALA A 147 4.95 -4.05 -1.49
N TRP A 148 4.57 -3.32 -0.45
CA TRP A 148 5.47 -2.85 0.61
C TRP A 148 6.07 -4.01 1.42
N PHE A 149 5.28 -5.03 1.74
CA PHE A 149 5.78 -6.20 2.48
C PHE A 149 6.80 -6.97 1.63
N LEU A 150 6.50 -7.20 0.36
CA LEU A 150 7.42 -7.88 -0.56
C LEU A 150 8.70 -7.09 -0.78
N GLY A 151 8.57 -5.83 -1.23
CA GLY A 151 9.71 -4.96 -1.50
C GLY A 151 10.52 -4.65 -0.25
N GLY A 152 9.85 -4.51 0.90
CA GLY A 152 10.50 -4.30 2.19
C GLY A 152 11.32 -5.51 2.64
N VAL A 153 10.77 -6.73 2.56
CA VAL A 153 11.50 -7.96 2.88
C VAL A 153 12.69 -8.15 1.93
N GLU A 154 12.49 -7.97 0.62
CA GLU A 154 13.56 -8.01 -0.38
C GLU A 154 14.67 -7.00 -0.08
N ALA A 155 14.31 -5.74 0.22
CA ALA A 155 15.27 -4.69 0.54
C ALA A 155 16.05 -4.98 1.83
N VAL A 156 15.37 -5.38 2.92
CA VAL A 156 16.01 -5.70 4.20
C VAL A 156 16.98 -6.87 4.05
N LEU A 157 16.57 -7.94 3.36
CA LEU A 157 17.42 -9.09 3.11
C LEU A 157 18.63 -8.71 2.24
N THR A 158 18.42 -7.93 1.19
CA THR A 158 19.49 -7.48 0.28
C THR A 158 20.51 -6.59 0.98
N VAL A 159 20.05 -5.57 1.71
CA VAL A 159 20.92 -4.68 2.49
C VAL A 159 21.63 -5.48 3.59
N GLY A 160 20.91 -6.34 4.31
CA GLY A 160 21.49 -7.14 5.39
C GLY A 160 22.58 -8.09 4.91
N VAL A 161 22.34 -8.84 3.83
CA VAL A 161 23.34 -9.73 3.24
C VAL A 161 24.49 -8.93 2.63
N GLY A 162 24.21 -7.83 1.94
CA GLY A 162 25.23 -6.95 1.36
C GLY A 162 26.19 -6.42 2.43
N CYS A 163 25.67 -5.86 3.52
CA CYS A 163 26.48 -5.38 4.64
C CYS A 163 27.23 -6.52 5.35
N LEU A 164 26.58 -7.66 5.61
CA LEU A 164 27.23 -8.80 6.26
C LEU A 164 28.47 -9.25 5.47
N VAL A 165 28.31 -9.35 4.17
CA VAL A 165 29.36 -9.76 3.25
C VAL A 165 30.50 -8.73 3.18
N LEU A 166 30.17 -7.43 3.12
CA LEU A 166 31.17 -6.35 3.15
C LEU A 166 31.97 -6.37 4.46
N ALA A 167 31.28 -6.59 5.59
CA ALA A 167 31.87 -6.64 6.92
C ALA A 167 32.94 -7.73 7.06
N PHE A 168 32.76 -8.90 6.42
CA PHE A 168 33.75 -9.98 6.44
C PHE A 168 34.98 -9.71 5.58
N TYR A 169 34.90 -8.80 4.60
CA TYR A 169 35.98 -8.54 3.66
C TYR A 169 37.06 -7.61 4.22
N HIS A 170 36.67 -6.50 4.85
CA HIS A 170 37.64 -5.55 5.40
C HIS A 170 37.01 -4.68 6.49
N PRO A 171 37.67 -4.45 7.64
CA PRO A 171 37.12 -3.64 8.72
C PRO A 171 36.83 -2.18 8.33
N ALA A 172 37.52 -1.62 7.34
CA ALA A 172 37.19 -0.29 6.79
C ALA A 172 35.84 -0.26 6.04
N LEU A 173 35.41 -1.38 5.44
CA LEU A 173 34.11 -1.48 4.76
C LEU A 173 32.96 -1.56 5.78
N LEU A 174 33.21 -2.10 6.97
CA LEU A 174 32.25 -2.04 8.08
C LEU A 174 31.92 -0.58 8.47
N ALA A 175 32.93 0.30 8.51
CA ALA A 175 32.71 1.72 8.78
C ALA A 175 31.84 2.39 7.70
N PHE A 176 32.03 1.99 6.44
CA PHE A 176 31.18 2.44 5.33
C PHE A 176 29.74 1.95 5.49
N ASP A 177 29.51 0.68 5.85
CA ASP A 177 28.17 0.15 6.14
C ASP A 177 27.46 0.91 7.25
N ILE A 178 28.18 1.29 8.32
CA ILE A 178 27.61 2.09 9.41
C ILE A 178 27.14 3.46 8.89
N VAL A 179 27.94 4.13 8.06
CA VAL A 179 27.54 5.41 7.45
C VAL A 179 26.32 5.23 6.54
N LEU A 180 26.28 4.15 5.75
CA LEU A 180 25.15 3.82 4.87
C LEU A 180 23.86 3.60 5.66
N LEU A 181 23.91 2.79 6.72
CA LEU A 181 22.78 2.51 7.60
C LEU A 181 22.32 3.75 8.36
N ALA A 182 23.25 4.61 8.80
CA ALA A 182 22.93 5.90 9.41
C ALA A 182 22.23 6.84 8.42
N GLY A 183 22.71 6.90 7.18
CA GLY A 183 22.07 7.65 6.09
C GLY A 183 20.65 7.14 5.81
N LEU A 184 20.49 5.82 5.66
CA LEU A 184 19.17 5.19 5.48
C LEU A 184 18.22 5.53 6.63
N TYR A 185 18.70 5.41 7.88
CA TYR A 185 17.93 5.80 9.06
C TYR A 185 17.50 7.27 9.01
N PHE A 186 18.40 8.17 8.62
CA PHE A 186 18.09 9.60 8.49
C PHE A 186 17.07 9.89 7.38
N VAL A 187 17.16 9.24 6.22
CA VAL A 187 16.18 9.38 5.13
C VAL A 187 14.80 8.89 5.57
N VAL A 188 14.72 7.70 6.17
CA VAL A 188 13.45 7.09 6.56
C VAL A 188 12.81 7.84 7.74
N PHE A 189 13.55 8.07 8.83
CA PHE A 189 12.98 8.61 10.07
C PHE A 189 13.16 10.12 10.23
N GLY A 190 14.27 10.68 9.75
CA GLY A 190 14.51 12.13 9.75
C GLY A 190 13.66 12.82 8.69
N MET A 191 13.84 12.44 7.43
CA MET A 191 13.13 13.04 6.29
C MET A 191 11.70 12.52 6.09
N GLY A 192 11.31 11.42 6.71
CA GLY A 192 9.91 10.97 6.77
C GLY A 192 9.08 11.58 7.90
N ARG A 193 9.69 12.39 8.78
CA ARG A 193 8.99 12.96 9.95
C ARG A 193 7.76 13.77 9.51
N ASN A 194 6.64 13.55 10.21
CA ASN A 194 5.29 14.08 9.94
C ASN A 194 4.54 13.47 8.73
N GLY A 195 5.14 12.56 7.97
CA GLY A 195 4.48 11.97 6.79
C GLY A 195 3.17 11.24 7.10
N THR A 196 3.13 10.47 8.19
CA THR A 196 1.90 9.75 8.60
C THR A 196 0.77 10.69 8.97
N ARG A 197 1.09 11.77 9.70
CA ARG A 197 0.07 12.74 10.13
C ARG A 197 -0.51 13.49 8.94
N THR A 198 0.35 14.01 8.05
CA THR A 198 -0.12 14.73 6.85
C THR A 198 -0.88 13.81 5.88
N ALA A 199 -0.54 12.52 5.82
CA ALA A 199 -1.30 11.54 5.04
C ALA A 199 -2.71 11.30 5.59
N ILE A 200 -2.85 11.27 6.93
CA ILE A 200 -4.14 11.12 7.61
C ILE A 200 -5.00 12.37 7.37
N ASP A 201 -4.43 13.57 7.55
CA ASP A 201 -5.12 14.85 7.34
C ASP A 201 -5.57 15.01 5.86
N GLU A 202 -4.73 14.62 4.89
CA GLU A 202 -5.09 14.57 3.47
C GLU A 202 -6.24 13.59 3.21
N SER A 203 -6.21 12.41 3.86
CA SER A 203 -7.26 11.41 3.69
C SER A 203 -8.61 11.90 4.23
N HIS A 204 -8.64 12.53 5.41
CA HIS A 204 -9.87 13.08 5.99
C HIS A 204 -10.51 14.15 5.10
N SER A 205 -9.74 15.15 4.67
CA SER A 205 -10.23 16.22 3.78
C SER A 205 -10.76 15.69 2.43
N LYS A 206 -10.11 14.66 1.86
CA LYS A 206 -10.61 13.95 0.68
C LYS A 206 -11.98 13.33 0.91
N TYR A 207 -12.19 12.68 2.06
CA TYR A 207 -13.46 12.04 2.40
C TYR A 207 -14.57 13.06 2.66
N ASP A 208 -14.27 14.16 3.33
CA ASP A 208 -15.23 15.25 3.57
C ASP A 208 -15.70 15.87 2.26
N PHE A 209 -14.78 16.08 1.31
CA PHE A 209 -15.09 16.53 -0.05
C PHE A 209 -16.02 15.54 -0.78
N VAL A 210 -15.68 14.24 -0.78
CA VAL A 210 -16.50 13.20 -1.45
C VAL A 210 -17.88 13.08 -0.80
N ALA A 211 -17.97 13.11 0.53
CA ALA A 211 -19.23 13.02 1.25
C ALA A 211 -20.16 14.18 0.90
N TRP A 212 -19.61 15.40 0.81
CA TRP A 212 -20.36 16.59 0.41
C TRP A 212 -20.90 16.45 -1.03
N VAL A 213 -20.06 16.02 -1.99
CA VAL A 213 -20.47 15.83 -3.39
C VAL A 213 -21.57 14.79 -3.50
N GLN A 214 -21.46 13.67 -2.78
CA GLN A 214 -22.48 12.63 -2.75
C GLN A 214 -23.80 13.13 -2.17
N ALA A 215 -23.76 13.90 -1.07
CA ALA A 215 -24.96 14.49 -0.48
C ALA A 215 -25.65 15.45 -1.45
N ARG A 216 -24.87 16.28 -2.17
CA ARG A 216 -25.39 17.20 -3.19
C ARG A 216 -26.02 16.46 -4.37
N ALA A 217 -25.36 15.42 -4.88
CA ALA A 217 -25.88 14.59 -5.97
C ALA A 217 -27.23 13.94 -5.60
N ARG A 218 -27.38 13.45 -4.36
CA ARG A 218 -28.65 12.91 -3.85
C ARG A 218 -29.76 13.95 -3.83
N GLN A 219 -29.46 15.18 -3.36
CA GLN A 219 -30.45 16.26 -3.35
C GLN A 219 -30.92 16.63 -4.75
N VAL A 220 -30.01 16.70 -5.72
CA VAL A 220 -30.36 16.96 -7.13
C VAL A 220 -31.24 15.84 -7.70
N ALA A 221 -30.92 14.58 -7.41
CA ALA A 221 -31.71 13.44 -7.87
C ALA A 221 -33.14 13.38 -7.26
N ILE A 222 -33.34 13.92 -6.05
CA ILE A 222 -34.65 13.97 -5.38
C ILE A 222 -35.46 15.20 -5.83
N ASN A 223 -34.80 16.34 -6.05
CA ASN A 223 -35.45 17.64 -6.33
C ASN A 223 -35.40 18.02 -7.82
N SER A 224 -35.78 17.10 -8.71
CA SER A 224 -35.71 17.23 -10.18
C SER A 224 -36.43 18.46 -10.78
N GLY A 225 -37.17 19.26 -10.00
CA GLY A 225 -37.92 20.44 -10.44
C GLY A 225 -37.36 21.81 -10.05
N ALA A 226 -36.31 21.89 -9.22
CA ALA A 226 -35.75 23.17 -8.76
C ALA A 226 -34.22 23.16 -8.85
N VAL A 227 -33.69 22.93 -10.05
CA VAL A 227 -32.27 23.17 -10.33
C VAL A 227 -32.06 24.69 -10.35
N ARG A 228 -31.80 25.28 -9.17
CA ARG A 228 -31.22 26.63 -9.11
C ARG A 228 -29.94 26.60 -9.96
N PRO A 229 -29.68 27.61 -10.80
CA PRO A 229 -28.45 27.68 -11.58
C PRO A 229 -27.25 27.51 -10.65
N ALA A 230 -26.19 26.89 -11.17
CA ALA A 230 -24.95 26.59 -10.44
C ALA A 230 -24.26 27.88 -9.96
N SER A 231 -24.83 28.54 -8.96
CA SER A 231 -24.11 29.51 -8.15
C SER A 231 -22.94 28.78 -7.51
N ARG A 232 -21.75 29.38 -7.53
CA ARG A 232 -20.57 28.91 -6.79
C ARG A 232 -21.00 28.36 -5.45
N ASP A 233 -20.80 27.06 -5.27
CA ASP A 233 -21.07 26.45 -3.99
C ASP A 233 -19.86 26.76 -3.10
N VAL A 234 -19.97 27.85 -2.35
CA VAL A 234 -18.90 28.37 -1.48
C VAL A 234 -18.36 27.28 -0.55
N ARG A 235 -19.22 26.32 -0.15
CA ARG A 235 -18.81 25.20 0.68
C ARG A 235 -17.98 24.16 -0.09
N LEU A 236 -18.33 23.88 -1.35
CA LEU A 236 -17.53 23.00 -2.21
C LEU A 236 -16.14 23.62 -2.47
N GLU A 237 -16.09 24.93 -2.74
CA GLU A 237 -14.82 25.64 -2.96
C GLU A 237 -13.94 25.60 -1.70
N ALA A 238 -14.53 25.83 -0.52
CA ALA A 238 -13.80 25.74 0.75
C ALA A 238 -13.24 24.33 1.01
N LEU A 239 -14.04 23.27 0.78
CA LEU A 239 -13.59 21.88 0.93
C LEU A 239 -12.51 21.49 -0.08
N ALA A 240 -12.60 22.00 -1.31
CA ALA A 240 -11.59 21.79 -2.33
C ALA A 240 -10.27 22.47 -1.96
N ASP A 241 -10.32 23.71 -1.47
CA ASP A 241 -9.14 24.45 -1.02
C ASP A 241 -8.47 23.76 0.18
N GLU A 242 -9.26 23.31 1.16
CA GLU A 242 -8.76 22.54 2.30
C GLU A 242 -8.04 21.25 1.87
N TYR A 243 -8.63 20.48 0.96
CA TYR A 243 -7.97 19.28 0.41
C TYR A 243 -6.67 19.62 -0.32
N LEU A 244 -6.65 20.67 -1.14
CA LEU A 244 -5.44 21.08 -1.87
C LEU A 244 -4.33 21.53 -0.91
N GLN A 245 -4.67 22.27 0.15
CA GLN A 245 -3.72 22.65 1.19
C GLN A 245 -3.13 21.42 1.90
N MET A 246 -3.97 20.47 2.34
CA MET A 246 -3.49 19.24 3.01
C MET A 246 -2.62 18.38 2.08
N ARG A 247 -3.03 18.21 0.82
CA ARG A 247 -2.24 17.51 -0.19
C ARG A 247 -0.90 18.18 -0.45
N SER A 248 -0.86 19.51 -0.53
CA SER A 248 0.40 20.25 -0.69
C SER A 248 1.34 20.05 0.50
N ALA A 249 0.79 20.00 1.71
CA ALA A 249 1.55 19.77 2.93
C ALA A 249 2.12 18.34 2.98
N HIS A 250 1.32 17.33 2.59
CA HIS A 250 1.78 15.95 2.49
C HIS A 250 2.84 15.79 1.39
N TYR A 251 2.60 16.35 0.20
CA TYR A 251 3.54 16.27 -0.92
C TYR A 251 4.90 16.91 -0.62
N ARG A 252 4.95 17.95 0.22
CA ARG A 252 6.21 18.55 0.69
C ARG A 252 7.08 17.56 1.47
N VAL A 253 6.45 16.68 2.27
CA VAL A 253 7.17 15.60 2.98
C VAL A 253 7.71 14.58 1.99
N VAL A 254 6.91 14.21 0.99
CA VAL A 254 7.31 13.28 -0.07
C VAL A 254 8.46 13.83 -0.90
N LEU A 255 8.41 15.10 -1.31
CA LEU A 255 9.49 15.78 -2.04
C LEU A 255 10.80 15.77 -1.26
N ARG A 256 10.75 15.98 0.06
CA ARG A 256 11.94 15.90 0.92
C ARG A 256 12.58 14.51 0.89
N GLN A 257 11.79 13.44 0.75
CA GLN A 257 12.32 12.08 0.65
C GLN A 257 12.83 11.74 -0.75
N ILE A 258 12.22 12.27 -1.81
CA ILE A 258 12.66 12.02 -3.20
C ILE A 258 13.95 12.78 -3.54
N GLY A 259 14.12 13.99 -2.99
CA GLY A 259 15.33 14.79 -3.19
C GLY A 259 16.52 14.43 -2.27
N ALA A 260 16.39 13.36 -1.48
CA ALA A 260 17.39 12.87 -0.54
C ALA A 260 18.31 11.84 -1.19
#